data_AF-A0A662W0Y8-F1
#
_entry.id   AF-A0A662W0Y8-F1
#
_cell.length_a   1.000
_cell.length_b   1.000
_cell.length_c   1.000
_cell.angle_alpha   90.00
_cell.angle_beta   90.00
_cell.angle_gamma   90.00
#
_symmetry.space_group_name_H-M   'P 1'
#
loop_
_entity.id
_entity.type
_entity.pdbx_description
1 polymer ?
#
loop_
_entity_poly.entity_id
_entity_poly.type
_entity_poly.pdbx_seq_one_letter_code
_entity_poly.pdbx_strand_id
1 'polypeptide(L)' 'MSYWLCITTEENWKVIKEKNVWGVPERHKNTIAKVKPGDKLLI' A
#
# COMPACT_ATOMS: atom_id res chain seq x y z
N MET A 1 3.07 -4.14 -15.18
CA MET A 1 1.97 -3.53 -14.42
C MET A 1 1.36 -4.63 -13.59
N SER A 2 1.64 -4.60 -12.29
CA SER A 2 1.15 -5.57 -11.32
C SER A 2 -0.01 -5.00 -10.51
N TYR A 3 -0.82 -5.87 -9.94
CA TYR A 3 -1.93 -5.54 -9.05
C TYR A 3 -1.62 -6.06 -7.64
N TRP A 4 -1.86 -5.23 -6.64
CA TRP A 4 -1.51 -5.50 -5.24
C TRP A 4 -2.74 -5.30 -4.37
N LEU A 5 -3.17 -6.36 -3.67
CA LEU A 5 -4.19 -6.26 -2.63
C LEU A 5 -3.55 -5.76 -1.33
N CYS A 6 -4.07 -4.67 -0.80
CA CYS A 6 -3.52 -3.90 0.30
C CYS A 6 -4.49 -3.96 1.48
N ILE A 7 -4.10 -4.65 2.55
CA ILE A 7 -4.97 -4.86 3.71
C ILE A 7 -4.75 -3.72 4.71
N THR A 8 -5.81 -3.02 5.08
CA THR A 8 -5.76 -1.91 6.04
C THR A 8 -6.99 -1.86 6.95
N THR A 9 -7.00 -0.94 7.91
CA THR A 9 -8.14 -0.65 8.80
C THR A 9 -8.89 0.59 8.32
N GLU A 10 -10.12 0.83 8.79
CA GLU A 10 -10.88 2.03 8.43
C GLU A 10 -10.17 3.34 8.84
N GLU A 11 -9.53 3.34 10.02
CA GLU A 11 -8.73 4.46 10.51
C GLU A 11 -7.58 4.79 9.54
N ASN A 12 -6.79 3.77 9.18
CA ASN A 12 -5.67 3.95 8.26
C ASN A 12 -6.14 4.26 6.84
N TRP A 13 -7.29 3.75 6.41
CA TRP A 13 -7.91 4.11 5.13
C TRP A 13 -8.16 5.63 5.02
N LYS A 14 -8.68 6.27 6.08
CA LYS A 14 -8.87 7.72 6.12
C LYS A 14 -7.54 8.46 5.94
N VAL A 15 -6.48 8.00 6.62
CA VAL A 15 -5.12 8.56 6.50
C VAL A 15 -4.54 8.37 5.10
N ILE A 16 -4.69 7.19 4.50
CA ILE A 16 -4.22 6.89 3.14
C ILE A 16 -4.91 7.80 2.14
N LYS A 17 -6.23 7.98 2.26
CA LYS A 17 -7.01 8.85 1.37
C LYS A 17 -6.60 10.31 1.48
N GLU A 18 -6.30 10.78 2.69
CA GLU A 18 -5.90 12.17 2.94
C GLU A 18 -4.45 12.44 2.49
N LYS A 19 -3.52 11.54 2.82
CA LYS A 19 -2.08 11.76 2.62
C LYS A 19 -1.54 11.16 1.32
N ASN A 20 -2.31 10.29 0.67
CA ASN A 20 -1.91 9.52 -0.51
C ASN A 20 -0.60 8.74 -0.31
N VAL A 21 -0.45 8.12 0.86
CA VAL A 21 0.74 7.36 1.26
C VAL A 21 0.33 5.95 1.68
N TRP A 22 1.07 4.94 1.20
CA TRP A 22 0.94 3.56 1.64
C TRP A 22 2.21 3.11 2.37
N GLY A 23 2.05 2.61 3.60
CA GLY A 23 3.13 2.13 4.45
C GLY A 23 2.97 0.65 4.81
N VAL A 24 4.07 -0.03 5.11
CA VAL A 24 4.07 -1.42 5.57
C VAL A 24 5.00 -1.59 6.78
N PRO A 25 4.73 -2.53 7.70
CA PRO A 25 5.67 -2.88 8.75
C PRO A 25 6.92 -3.56 8.16
N GLU A 26 8.04 -3.56 8.90
CA GLU A 26 9.34 -4.08 8.44
C GLU A 26 9.27 -5.52 7.89
N ARG A 27 8.42 -6.37 8.48
CA ARG A 27 8.19 -7.75 8.01
C ARG A 27 7.71 -7.86 6.55
N HIS A 28 7.12 -6.80 5.99
CA HIS A 28 6.63 -6.75 4.61
C HIS A 28 7.49 -5.85 3.70
N LYS A 29 8.65 -5.38 4.17
CA LYS A 29 9.57 -4.54 3.40
C LYS A 29 9.98 -5.16 2.07
N ASN A 30 10.26 -6.46 2.05
CA ASN A 30 10.63 -7.17 0.82
C ASN A 30 9.49 -7.23 -0.20
N THR A 31 8.23 -7.18 0.25
CA THR A 31 7.06 -7.16 -0.64
C THR A 31 6.87 -5.78 -1.24
N ILE A 32 6.88 -4.72 -0.41
CA ILE A 32 6.71 -3.34 -0.91
C ILE A 32 7.87 -2.92 -1.82
N ALA A 33 9.09 -3.42 -1.58
CA ALA A 33 10.25 -3.14 -2.42
C ALA A 33 10.12 -3.65 -3.88
N LYS A 34 9.16 -4.55 -4.15
CA LYS A 34 8.86 -5.05 -5.51
C LYS A 34 7.87 -4.16 -6.26
N VAL A 35 7.15 -3.28 -5.57
CA VAL A 35 6.18 -2.36 -6.18
C VAL A 35 6.91 -1.32 -7.01
N LYS A 36 6.37 -0.99 -8.18
CA LYS A 36 6.94 0.00 -9.09
C LYS A 36 5.92 1.09 -9.44
N PRO A 37 6.37 2.31 -9.79
CA PRO A 37 5.47 3.32 -10.36
C PRO A 37 4.67 2.75 -11.54
N GLY A 38 3.36 2.97 -11.53
CA GLY A 38 2.42 2.44 -12.53
C GLY A 38 1.68 1.16 -12.10
N ASP A 39 2.14 0.47 -11.07
CA ASP A 39 1.37 -0.62 -10.45
C ASP A 39 0.08 -0.10 -9.81
N LYS A 40 -0.90 -0.99 -9.65
CA LYS A 40 -2.22 -0.66 -9.07
C LYS A 40 -2.37 -1.29 -7.68
N LEU A 41 -2.81 -0.48 -6.73
CA LEU A 41 -3.08 -0.86 -5.35
C LEU A 41 -4.61 -0.91 -5.16
N LEU A 42 -5.13 -2.09 -4.83
CA LEU A 42 -6.52 -2.25 -4.37
C LEU A 42 -6.49 -2.26 -2.85
N ILE A 43 -7.18 -1.32 -2.21
CA ILE A 43 -7.16 -1.08 -0.77
C ILE A 43 -8.52 -1.42 -0.18
#